data_AF-A0AAV4ZFV9-F1
#
_entry.id   AF-A0AAV4ZFV9-F1
#
_cell.length_a   1.000
_cell.length_b   1.000
_cell.length_c   1.000
_cell.angle_alpha   90.00
_cell.angle_beta   90.00
_cell.angle_gamma   90.00
#
_symmetry.space_group_name_H-M   'P 1'
#
loop_
_entity.id
_entity.type
_entity.pdbx_description
1 polymer ?
#
loop_
_entity_poly.entity_id
_entity_poly.type
_entity_poly.pdbx_seq_one_letter_code
_entity_poly.pdbx_strand_id
1 'polypeptide(L)'
;MSRTTDQGVDVRFTRDADGLDLTMSSPKWKLGRGKSYPVELAAGSSTLQADVAASGNAVSLPVKDDKFLRSLRLADGLDVKGEGATIKVALDKSAAGLDRLEACYAKNGSATETNPFVAPKGKP
;
A
#
# COMPACT_ATOMS: atom_id res chain seq x y z
N MET A 1 -1.63 6.28 3.59
CA MET A 1 -2.30 7.10 2.54
C MET A 1 -3.43 6.28 1.96
N SER A 2 -4.59 6.86 1.67
CA SER A 2 -5.68 6.17 0.98
C SER A 2 -6.28 7.03 -0.13
N ARG A 3 -6.83 6.38 -1.15
CA ARG A 3 -7.54 6.97 -2.29
C ARG A 3 -8.65 6.02 -2.73
N THR A 4 -9.65 6.56 -3.40
CA THR A 4 -10.70 5.76 -4.05
C THR A 4 -10.64 6.06 -5.55
N THR A 5 -10.62 5.02 -6.39
CA THR A 5 -10.62 5.16 -7.85
C THR A 5 -12.02 5.48 -8.37
N ASP A 6 -12.11 5.94 -9.63
CA ASP A 6 -13.41 6.17 -10.30
C ASP A 6 -14.27 4.90 -10.39
N GLN A 7 -13.65 3.72 -10.31
CA GLN A 7 -14.31 2.42 -10.30
C GLN A 7 -14.85 2.03 -8.91
N GLY A 8 -14.63 2.86 -7.89
CA GLY A 8 -15.01 2.58 -6.50
C GLY A 8 -14.13 1.53 -5.83
N VAL A 9 -12.85 1.45 -6.22
CA VAL A 9 -11.84 0.63 -5.54
C VAL A 9 -11.13 1.51 -4.53
N ASP A 10 -11.15 1.10 -3.26
CA ASP A 10 -10.37 1.75 -2.21
C ASP A 10 -8.94 1.22 -2.24
N VAL A 11 -7.98 2.13 -2.40
CA VAL A 11 -6.55 1.87 -2.50
C VAL A 11 -5.86 2.49 -1.30
N ARG A 12 -4.99 1.73 -0.64
CA ARG A 12 -4.26 2.16 0.54
C ARG A 12 -2.80 1.78 0.44
N PHE A 13 -1.94 2.76 0.70
CA PHE A 13 -0.51 2.56 0.93
C PHE A 13 -0.22 2.70 2.41
N THR A 14 0.47 1.72 2.98
CA THR A 14 0.95 1.72 4.36
C THR A 14 2.45 1.43 4.40
N ARG A 15 3.13 1.90 5.46
CA ARG A 15 4.56 1.70 5.68
C ARG A 15 4.74 1.12 7.07
N ASP A 16 5.40 -0.03 7.17
CA ASP A 16 5.70 -0.72 8.42
C ASP A 16 7.19 -1.12 8.48
N ALA A 17 7.58 -2.10 9.30
CA ALA A 17 8.96 -2.55 9.36
C ALA A 17 9.41 -3.32 8.10
N ASP A 18 8.49 -3.97 7.40
CA ASP A 18 8.77 -4.88 6.28
C ASP A 18 8.78 -4.17 4.92
N GLY A 19 8.20 -2.97 4.83
CA GLY A 19 8.24 -2.19 3.61
C GLY A 19 7.04 -1.29 3.43
N LEU A 20 6.82 -0.89 2.16
CA LEU A 20 5.57 -0.32 1.71
C LEU A 20 4.61 -1.47 1.35
N ASP A 21 3.40 -1.47 1.89
CA ASP A 21 2.34 -2.38 1.50
C ASP A 21 1.24 -1.64 0.74
N LEU A 22 0.80 -2.26 -0.35
CA LEU A 22 -0.34 -1.84 -1.16
C LEU A 22 -1.52 -2.76 -0.85
N THR A 23 -2.58 -2.20 -0.29
CA THR A 23 -3.87 -2.87 -0.13
C THR A 23 -4.90 -2.24 -1.06
N MET A 24 -5.69 -3.06 -1.75
CA MET A 24 -6.86 -2.62 -2.50
C MET A 24 -8.09 -3.38 -2.05
N SER A 25 -9.25 -2.72 -2.00
CA SER A 25 -10.51 -3.38 -1.63
C SER A 25 -11.69 -2.84 -2.40
N SER A 26 -12.67 -3.70 -2.65
CA SER A 26 -13.94 -3.29 -3.25
C SER A 26 -15.08 -4.16 -2.72
N PRO A 27 -16.23 -3.58 -2.35
CA PRO A 27 -17.40 -4.37 -1.94
C PRO A 27 -17.97 -5.22 -3.08
N LYS A 28 -17.57 -4.97 -4.33
CA LYS A 28 -18.02 -5.71 -5.51
C LYS A 28 -17.19 -6.97 -5.80
N TRP A 29 -16.01 -7.10 -5.18
CA TRP A 29 -15.11 -8.23 -5.45
C TRP A 29 -15.56 -9.50 -4.74
N LYS A 30 -15.51 -10.61 -5.49
CA LYS A 30 -15.74 -11.97 -4.99
C LYS A 30 -14.43 -12.74 -5.10
N LEU A 31 -13.51 -12.48 -4.18
CA LEU A 31 -12.20 -13.12 -4.17
C LEU A 31 -12.27 -14.49 -3.51
N GLY A 32 -11.48 -15.43 -4.01
CA GLY A 32 -11.30 -16.73 -3.41
C GLY A 32 -10.51 -16.59 -2.09
N ARG A 33 -11.02 -17.17 -1.01
CA ARG A 33 -10.34 -17.14 0.29
C ARG A 33 -8.99 -17.83 0.19
N GLY A 34 -7.92 -17.15 0.62
CA GLY A 34 -6.55 -17.69 0.59
C GLY A 34 -6.00 -17.91 -0.81
N LYS A 35 -6.59 -17.28 -1.83
CA LYS A 35 -6.04 -17.25 -3.19
C LYS A 35 -5.06 -16.09 -3.34
N SER A 36 -4.17 -16.26 -4.30
CA SER A 36 -3.36 -15.16 -4.82
C SER A 36 -3.73 -14.95 -6.29
N TYR A 37 -3.63 -13.70 -6.73
CA TYR A 37 -3.93 -13.30 -8.10
C TYR A 37 -2.71 -12.63 -8.73
N PRO A 38 -2.28 -13.04 -9.92
CA PRO A 38 -1.18 -12.39 -10.60
C PRO A 38 -1.60 -10.99 -11.05
N VAL A 39 -0.71 -10.02 -10.84
CA VAL A 39 -0.88 -8.65 -11.29
C VAL A 39 0.43 -8.09 -11.84
N GLU A 40 0.30 -7.18 -12.80
CA GLU A 40 1.37 -6.27 -13.19
C GLU A 40 1.06 -4.89 -12.64
N LEU A 41 1.97 -4.36 -11.82
CA LEU A 41 1.97 -2.96 -11.42
C LEU A 41 2.79 -2.16 -12.42
N ALA A 42 2.27 -1.03 -12.88
CA ALA A 42 3.00 -0.11 -13.75
C ALA A 42 2.95 1.32 -13.21
N ALA A 43 4.12 1.91 -12.97
CA ALA A 43 4.29 3.28 -12.50
C ALA A 43 5.33 3.98 -13.38
N GLY A 44 4.86 4.92 -14.22
CA GLY A 44 5.70 5.53 -15.25
C GLY A 44 6.28 4.50 -16.22
N SER A 45 7.61 4.45 -16.35
CA SER A 45 8.33 3.49 -17.20
C SER A 45 8.72 2.18 -16.50
N SER A 46 8.39 2.02 -15.22
CA SER A 46 8.73 0.83 -14.44
C SER A 46 7.52 -0.07 -14.24
N THR A 47 7.76 -1.37 -14.35
CA THR A 47 6.76 -2.41 -14.10
C THR A 47 7.25 -3.40 -13.05
N LEU A 48 6.31 -4.00 -12.32
CA LEU A 48 6.56 -5.02 -11.31
C LEU A 48 5.49 -6.11 -11.45
N GLN A 49 5.93 -7.34 -11.74
CA GLN A 49 5.08 -8.53 -11.70
C GLN A 49 5.02 -9.05 -10.27
N ALA A 50 3.81 -9.33 -9.78
CA ALA A 50 3.62 -9.78 -8.42
C ALA A 50 2.31 -10.58 -8.26
N ASP A 51 2.21 -11.31 -7.14
CA ASP A 51 0.97 -11.96 -6.73
C ASP A 51 0.36 -11.20 -5.55
N VAL A 52 -0.88 -10.76 -5.69
CA VAL A 52 -1.63 -10.12 -4.59
C VAL A 52 -2.38 -11.18 -3.80
N ALA A 53 -2.23 -11.17 -2.48
CA ALA A 53 -2.89 -12.13 -1.59
C ALA A 53 -4.31 -11.66 -1.26
N ALA A 54 -5.31 -12.52 -1.41
CA ALA A 54 -6.70 -12.18 -1.16
C ALA A 54 -7.14 -12.45 0.29
N SER A 55 -7.80 -11.46 0.88
CA SER A 55 -8.46 -11.52 2.18
C SER A 55 -9.89 -10.97 2.09
N GLY A 56 -10.86 -11.86 1.89
CA GLY A 56 -12.27 -11.49 1.78
C GLY A 56 -12.56 -10.64 0.54
N ASN A 57 -12.74 -9.33 0.72
CA ASN A 57 -13.01 -8.36 -0.33
C ASN A 57 -11.80 -7.43 -0.63
N ALA A 58 -10.63 -7.76 -0.08
CA ALA A 58 -9.40 -7.03 -0.25
C ALA A 58 -8.28 -7.91 -0.81
N VAL A 59 -7.32 -7.28 -1.48
CA VAL A 59 -6.04 -7.87 -1.84
C VAL A 59 -4.91 -7.01 -1.30
N SER A 60 -3.80 -7.65 -0.90
CA SER A 60 -2.61 -6.96 -0.39
C SER A 60 -1.32 -7.48 -1.04
N LEU A 61 -0.33 -6.60 -1.17
CA LEU A 61 0.98 -6.91 -1.71
C LEU A 61 2.06 -6.00 -1.10
N PRO A 62 3.12 -6.59 -0.50
CA PRO A 62 4.31 -5.84 -0.16
C PRO A 62 5.08 -5.42 -1.42
N VAL A 63 5.33 -4.12 -1.58
CA VAL A 63 6.10 -3.56 -2.69
C VAL A 63 7.56 -3.45 -2.26
N LYS A 64 8.36 -4.47 -2.59
CA LYS A 64 9.77 -4.60 -2.14
C LYS A 64 10.81 -4.19 -3.18
N ASP A 65 10.41 -3.95 -4.42
CA ASP A 65 11.35 -3.57 -5.48
C ASP A 65 11.73 -2.09 -5.38
N ASP A 66 12.96 -1.81 -5.00
CA ASP A 66 13.46 -0.45 -4.78
C ASP A 66 13.38 0.45 -6.04
N LYS A 67 13.59 -0.13 -7.22
CA LYS A 67 13.53 0.61 -8.49
C LYS A 67 12.09 1.02 -8.77
N PHE A 68 11.15 0.09 -8.60
CA PHE A 68 9.73 0.34 -8.74
C PHE A 68 9.25 1.36 -7.71
N LEU A 69 9.69 1.27 -6.45
CA LEU A 69 9.34 2.24 -5.40
C LEU A 69 9.78 3.67 -5.76
N ARG A 70 10.98 3.84 -6.32
CA ARG A 70 11.46 5.15 -6.79
C ARG A 70 10.59 5.68 -7.92
N SER A 71 10.24 4.83 -8.89
CA SER A 71 9.35 5.21 -9.99
C SER A 71 7.93 5.54 -9.50
N LEU A 72 7.40 4.77 -8.55
CA LEU A 72 6.11 4.99 -7.92
C LEU A 72 6.03 6.36 -7.23
N ARG A 73 7.12 6.81 -6.59
CA ARG A 73 7.19 8.14 -5.97
C ARG A 73 7.17 9.27 -6.99
N LEU A 74 7.63 9.04 -8.22
CA LEU A 74 7.72 10.06 -9.27
C LEU A 74 6.55 10.01 -10.26
N ALA A 75 5.79 8.93 -10.27
CA ALA A 75 4.70 8.72 -11.23
C ALA A 75 3.44 9.49 -10.84
N ASP A 76 2.74 10.01 -11.86
CA ASP A 76 1.43 10.63 -11.71
C ASP A 76 0.29 9.59 -11.59
N GLY A 77 0.59 8.32 -11.92
CA GLY A 77 -0.38 7.23 -11.83
C GLY A 77 0.26 5.87 -11.58
N LEU A 78 -0.53 4.98 -10.99
CA LEU A 78 -0.26 3.56 -10.87
C LEU A 78 -1.37 2.79 -11.58
N ASP A 79 -1.00 2.01 -12.58
CA ASP A 79 -1.87 1.02 -13.19
C ASP A 79 -1.65 -0.33 -12.51
N VAL A 80 -2.74 -0.94 -12.05
CA VAL A 80 -2.75 -2.32 -11.54
C VAL A 80 -3.50 -3.18 -12.55
N LYS A 81 -2.75 -3.97 -13.32
CA LYS A 81 -3.29 -4.84 -14.36
C LYS A 81 -3.47 -6.23 -13.78
N GLY A 82 -4.71 -6.62 -13.53
CA GLY A 82 -5.09 -8.02 -13.30
C GLY A 82 -5.50 -8.69 -14.60
N GLU A 83 -5.76 -10.00 -14.55
CA GLU A 83 -6.14 -10.80 -15.72
C GLU A 83 -7.39 -10.29 -16.44
N GLY A 84 -8.36 -9.74 -15.71
CA GLY A 84 -9.64 -9.30 -16.26
C GLY A 84 -9.82 -7.80 -16.44
N ALA A 85 -8.98 -6.96 -15.81
CA ALA A 85 -9.15 -5.51 -15.82
C ALA A 85 -7.90 -4.77 -15.36
N THR A 86 -7.79 -3.50 -15.75
CA THR A 86 -6.81 -2.55 -15.23
C THR A 86 -7.49 -1.56 -14.30
N ILE A 87 -6.99 -1.46 -13.07
CA ILE A 87 -7.38 -0.44 -12.10
C ILE A 87 -6.39 0.71 -12.22
N LYS A 88 -6.90 1.92 -12.50
CA LYS A 88 -6.08 3.13 -12.59
C LYS A 88 -6.14 3.89 -11.27
N VAL A 89 -4.98 4.16 -10.70
CA VAL A 89 -4.84 4.90 -9.44
C VAL A 89 -4.12 6.20 -9.73
N ALA A 90 -4.84 7.33 -9.65
CA ALA A 90 -4.23 8.65 -9.75
C ALA A 90 -3.31 8.88 -8.54
N LEU A 91 -2.04 9.14 -8.82
CA LEU A 91 -1.00 9.44 -7.83
C LEU A 91 -0.70 10.94 -7.73
N ASP A 92 -1.50 11.82 -8.34
CA ASP A 92 -1.35 13.28 -8.28
C ASP A 92 -1.13 13.78 -6.83
N LYS A 93 0.10 14.18 -6.48
CA LYS A 93 0.58 14.57 -5.12
C LYS A 93 0.82 13.43 -4.11
N SER A 94 0.83 12.18 -4.56
CA SER A 94 1.17 11.00 -3.75
C SER A 94 2.66 10.92 -3.43
N ALA A 95 3.55 11.52 -4.23
CA ALA A 95 4.96 11.69 -3.86
C ALA A 95 5.07 12.25 -2.43
N ALA A 96 4.45 13.41 -2.18
CA ALA A 96 4.44 14.05 -0.88
C ALA A 96 3.77 13.20 0.22
N GLY A 97 2.75 12.42 -0.11
CA GLY A 97 2.09 11.56 0.87
C GLY A 97 2.84 10.25 1.16
N LEU A 98 3.58 9.71 0.19
CA LEU A 98 4.50 8.58 0.36
C LEU A 98 5.74 9.01 1.13
N ASP A 99 6.28 10.20 0.83
CA ASP A 99 7.36 10.81 1.60
C ASP A 99 6.92 11.11 3.03
N ARG A 100 5.68 11.58 3.23
CA ARG A 100 5.11 11.77 4.57
C ARG A 100 4.93 10.46 5.32
N LEU A 101 4.55 9.37 4.64
CA LEU A 101 4.49 8.03 5.23
C LEU A 101 5.88 7.60 5.73
N GLU A 102 6.91 7.76 4.91
CA GLU A 102 8.29 7.42 5.28
C GLU A 102 8.79 8.31 6.44
N ALA A 103 8.55 9.62 6.38
CA ALA A 103 8.94 10.56 7.43
C ALA A 103 8.21 10.27 8.75
N CYS A 104 6.92 9.94 8.70
CA CYS A 104 6.17 9.51 9.88
C CYS A 104 6.73 8.22 10.47
N TYR A 105 7.08 7.24 9.65
CA TYR A 105 7.71 6.01 10.11
C TYR A 105 9.07 6.28 10.77
N ALA A 106 9.95 7.05 10.12
CA ALA A 106 11.25 7.41 10.69
C ALA A 106 11.14 8.20 12.01
N LYS A 107 10.18 9.13 12.09
CA LYS A 107 9.93 9.91 13.30
C LYS A 107 9.34 9.05 14.42
N ASN A 108 8.41 8.15 14.12
CA ASN A 108 7.75 7.33 15.12
C ASN A 108 8.57 6.10 15.53
N GLY A 109 9.45 5.59 14.67
CA GLY A 109 10.39 4.51 15.00
C GLY A 109 11.43 4.89 16.06
N SER A 110 11.60 6.19 16.34
CA SER A 110 12.43 6.70 17.43
C SER A 110 11.63 7.10 18.68
N ALA A 111 10.29 7.08 18.61
CA ALA A 111 9.45 7.33 19.76
C ALA A 111 9.44 6.09 20.66
N THR A 112 9.94 6.21 21.88
CA THR A 112 9.79 5.19 22.91
C THR A 112 8.29 5.07 23.20
N GLU A 113 7.62 4.10 22.57
CA GLU A 113 6.19 3.86 22.76
C GLU A 113 5.93 3.47 24.21
N THR A 114 5.54 4.46 25.02
CA THR A 114 4.92 4.18 26.31
C THR A 114 3.48 3.80 25.98
N ASN A 115 3.11 2.53 26.19
CA ASN A 115 1.78 2.02 25.90
C ASN A 115 0.70 2.89 26.57
N PRO A 116 -0.14 3.63 25.82
CA PRO A 116 -1.08 4.59 26.39
C PRO A 116 -2.27 3.90 27.11
N PHE A 117 -2.40 2.59 26.96
CA PHE A 117 -3.43 1.76 27.60
C PHE A 117 -2.91 1.04 28.86
N VAL A 118 -1.64 1.24 29.23
CA VAL A 118 -1.04 0.64 30.43
C VAL A 118 -0.36 1.74 31.25
N ALA A 119 -0.80 1.94 32.49
CA ALA A 119 -0.18 2.92 33.39
C ALA A 119 1.33 2.61 33.55
N PRO A 120 2.21 3.62 33.45
CA PRO A 120 3.63 3.40 33.68
C PRO A 120 3.82 2.88 35.10
N LYS A 121 4.49 1.73 35.24
CA LYS A 121 4.81 1.15 36.55
C LYS A 121 5.84 2.06 37.24
N GLY A 122 5.37 3.07 37.96
CA GLY A 122 6.17 3.78 38.94
C GLY A 122 6.73 2.75 39.93
N LYS A 123 8.05 2.63 39.98
CA LYS A 123 8.73 1.88 41.04
C LYS A 123 8.69 2.74 42.32
N PRO A 124 8.50 2.14 43.51
CA PRO A 124 8.67 2.85 44.77
C PRO A 124 10.09 3.41 44.95
#